data_AF-A0A0C9WD03-F1
#
_entry.id   AF-A0A0C9WD03-F1
#
_cell.length_a   1.000
_cell.length_b   1.000
_cell.length_c   1.000
_cell.angle_alpha   90.00
_cell.angle_beta   90.00
_cell.angle_gamma   90.00
#
_symmetry.space_group_name_H-M   'P 1'
#
loop_
_entity.id
_entity.type
_entity.pdbx_description
1 polymer ?
#
loop_
_entity_poly.entity_id
_entity_poly.type
_entity_poly.pdbx_seq_one_letter_code
_entity_poly.pdbx_strand_id
1 'polypeptide(L)'
;MSLLPKATRSMRIIALPLAKARNPPDSKLKPNAVFNTNRMLIYYHFNILTPHGTVDDHSWAKILLKKVSTKAADIWANFGKAPEGSWKLRTYEYGERIVDRIDFEELALKGVDPSLGPSFIQPDVAGKTTEEISKDSDRVFSKLSKVHLIYPPSLYTGPLSGGPNGGLHPSIAHLRELLTSREPRHRRGFFLWAIIAPFTAPFMLIPVIPNLPFFFCVWRSWSHYRAYRSSQYLSSLLDHGLIVPDPSPELDKLYTSFTPSPHVSQNLPLSTTPSSSSSEERSKSENTTSASNKQSQSAFTSGPSPSSGDSVRPPQRLLLTRKAIPNILELFHLPESAAADMYRAVEQVRGRLGGGSSRV
;
A
#
# COMPACT_ATOMS: atom_id res chain seq x y z
N MET A 1 32.20 32.29 -13.37
CA MET A 1 31.04 32.13 -12.48
C MET A 1 30.94 30.66 -12.10
N SER A 2 31.35 30.32 -10.88
CA SER A 2 31.30 28.96 -10.34
C SER A 2 29.85 28.60 -10.02
N LEU A 3 29.29 27.63 -10.74
CA LEU A 3 28.02 27.02 -10.39
C LEU A 3 28.22 26.27 -9.07
N LEU A 4 27.74 26.85 -7.97
CA LEU A 4 27.67 26.16 -6.68
C LEU A 4 26.91 24.83 -6.88
N PRO A 5 27.43 23.70 -6.39
CA PRO A 5 26.73 22.44 -6.47
C PRO A 5 25.42 22.56 -5.69
N LYS A 6 24.30 22.47 -6.42
CA LYS A 6 22.96 22.40 -5.85
C LYS A 6 22.93 21.24 -4.86
N ALA A 7 22.62 21.50 -3.59
CA ALA A 7 22.61 20.48 -2.55
C ALA A 7 21.77 19.27 -2.99
N THR A 8 22.43 18.14 -3.19
CA THR A 8 21.80 16.90 -3.63
C THR A 8 21.08 16.27 -2.45
N ARG A 9 19.75 16.25 -2.49
CA ARG A 9 18.92 15.48 -1.57
C ARG A 9 19.15 14.00 -1.84
N SER A 10 19.33 13.20 -0.78
CA SER A 10 19.52 11.75 -0.92
C SER A 10 18.19 11.05 -0.68
N MET A 11 17.86 10.10 -1.54
CA MET A 11 16.64 9.31 -1.45
C MET A 11 16.96 7.89 -0.96
N ARG A 12 16.15 7.37 -0.06
CA ARG A 12 16.22 5.99 0.44
C ARG A 12 14.85 5.34 0.32
N ILE A 13 14.83 4.09 -0.12
CA ILE A 13 13.61 3.29 -0.24
C ILE A 13 13.63 2.23 0.85
N ILE A 14 12.57 2.09 1.61
CA ILE A 14 12.44 1.06 2.64
C ILE A 14 11.36 0.08 2.17
N ALA A 15 11.74 -1.17 1.95
CA ALA A 15 10.80 -2.24 1.63
C ALA A 15 10.34 -2.91 2.92
N LEU A 16 9.03 -2.86 3.17
CA LEU A 16 8.36 -3.50 4.30
C LEU A 16 7.44 -4.62 3.79
N PRO A 17 7.92 -5.87 3.72
CA PRO A 17 7.06 -7.03 3.49
C PRO A 17 6.01 -7.17 4.59
N LEU A 18 4.74 -7.05 4.24
CA LEU A 18 3.64 -7.11 5.20
C LEU A 18 3.08 -8.52 5.35
N ALA A 19 3.20 -9.37 4.32
CA ALA A 19 2.74 -10.75 4.35
C ALA A 19 3.74 -11.69 3.66
N LYS A 20 3.78 -12.95 4.10
CA LYS A 20 4.60 -13.98 3.45
C LYS A 20 4.12 -14.16 2.00
N ALA A 21 5.02 -14.33 1.05
CA ALA A 21 4.63 -14.59 -0.33
C ALA A 21 3.77 -15.86 -0.44
N ARG A 22 2.68 -15.80 -1.20
CA ARG A 22 1.87 -17.00 -1.51
C ARG A 22 2.71 -17.92 -2.39
N ASN A 23 2.81 -19.21 -2.03
CA ASN A 23 3.57 -20.23 -2.76
C ASN A 23 3.37 -20.10 -4.29
N PRO A 24 4.42 -20.26 -5.10
CA PRO A 24 4.33 -20.11 -6.54
C PRO A 24 3.25 -21.06 -7.11
N PRO A 25 2.51 -20.64 -8.16
CA PRO A 25 1.77 -21.62 -8.95
C PRO A 25 2.77 -22.59 -9.58
N ASP A 26 2.32 -23.79 -9.98
CA ASP A 26 3.16 -24.77 -10.68
C ASP A 26 4.14 -24.07 -11.61
N SER A 27 5.43 -24.36 -11.42
CA SER A 27 6.60 -23.75 -12.07
C SER A 27 6.53 -23.70 -13.60
N LYS A 28 5.54 -24.37 -14.19
CA LYS A 28 5.28 -24.51 -15.61
C LYS A 28 4.56 -23.31 -16.25
N LEU A 29 3.98 -22.37 -15.49
CA LEU A 29 2.97 -21.45 -16.06
C LEU A 29 3.31 -19.95 -16.15
N LYS A 30 4.39 -19.42 -15.54
CA LYS A 30 4.99 -18.09 -15.79
C LYS A 30 6.04 -17.74 -14.72
N PRO A 31 7.33 -17.49 -15.06
CA PRO A 31 8.35 -17.12 -14.08
C PRO A 31 8.04 -15.77 -13.40
N ASN A 32 7.46 -14.81 -14.11
CA ASN A 32 7.12 -13.48 -13.55
C ASN A 32 5.87 -13.50 -12.65
N ALA A 33 5.07 -14.56 -12.68
CA ALA A 33 3.86 -14.66 -11.86
C ALA A 33 4.16 -14.73 -10.34
N VAL A 34 5.41 -15.05 -9.99
CA VAL A 34 5.91 -15.07 -8.61
C VAL A 34 5.92 -13.66 -8.00
N PHE A 35 6.25 -12.65 -8.79
CA PHE A 35 6.34 -11.25 -8.35
C PHE A 35 5.04 -10.47 -8.49
N ASN A 36 3.91 -11.16 -8.69
CA ASN A 36 2.61 -10.50 -8.78
C ASN A 36 2.35 -9.68 -7.51
N THR A 37 1.96 -8.42 -7.69
CA THR A 37 1.69 -7.46 -6.61
C THR A 37 0.60 -7.94 -5.62
N ASN A 38 -0.32 -8.80 -6.07
CA ASN A 38 -1.33 -9.40 -5.19
C ASN A 38 -0.81 -10.58 -4.36
N ARG A 39 0.40 -11.10 -4.67
CA ARG A 39 1.01 -12.24 -3.97
C ARG A 39 2.08 -11.81 -2.98
N MET A 40 2.85 -10.77 -3.32
CA MET A 40 3.88 -10.22 -2.46
C MET A 40 3.46 -8.82 -2.01
N LEU A 41 2.87 -8.76 -0.81
CA LEU A 41 2.33 -7.52 -0.25
C LEU A 41 3.46 -6.75 0.43
N ILE A 42 4.26 -6.03 -0.35
CA ILE A 42 5.36 -5.18 0.14
C ILE A 42 4.93 -3.73 0.06
N TYR A 43 4.95 -3.05 1.20
CA TYR A 43 4.83 -1.60 1.26
C TYR A 43 6.21 -0.98 1.06
N TYR A 44 6.32 -0.04 0.11
CA TYR A 44 7.54 0.73 -0.11
C TYR A 44 7.37 2.12 0.49
N HIS A 45 8.24 2.47 1.44
CA HIS A 45 8.33 3.83 1.95
C HIS A 45 9.47 4.57 1.26
N PHE A 46 9.23 5.80 0.83
CA PHE A 46 10.22 6.62 0.16
C PHE A 46 10.64 7.75 1.09
N ASN A 47 11.82 7.61 1.69
CA ASN A 47 12.38 8.59 2.60
C ASN A 47 13.31 9.55 1.84
N ILE A 48 13.10 10.85 2.03
CA ILE A 48 13.88 11.91 1.38
C ILE A 48 14.72 12.58 2.48
N LEU A 49 16.00 12.26 2.49
CA LEU A 49 16.97 12.88 3.38
C LEU A 49 17.32 14.25 2.81
N THR A 50 16.71 15.28 3.39
CA THR A 50 17.07 16.66 3.05
C THR A 50 18.34 17.00 3.83
N PRO A 51 19.49 17.29 3.18
CA PRO A 51 20.65 17.77 3.89
C PRO A 51 20.28 19.08 4.60
N HIS A 52 20.73 19.21 5.85
CA HIS A 52 20.46 20.36 6.71
C HIS A 52 21.16 21.60 6.13
N GLY A 53 20.47 22.28 5.22
CA GLY A 53 20.95 23.46 4.52
C GLY A 53 19.77 24.13 3.85
N THR A 54 19.44 25.32 4.34
CA THR A 54 18.36 26.19 3.86
C THR A 54 18.65 26.62 2.42
N VAL A 55 18.29 25.79 1.45
CA VAL A 55 18.10 26.26 0.08
C VAL A 55 16.73 26.93 0.06
N ASP A 56 16.72 28.22 0.41
CA ASP A 56 15.58 29.11 0.25
C ASP A 56 15.26 29.28 -1.23
N ASP A 57 14.59 28.29 -1.80
CA ASP A 57 14.03 28.38 -3.14
C ASP A 57 12.75 29.24 -3.09
N HIS A 58 12.96 30.56 -3.02
CA HIS A 58 11.94 31.58 -2.77
C HIS A 58 11.07 31.86 -4.02
N SER A 59 10.45 30.81 -4.56
CA SER A 59 9.46 30.95 -5.61
C SER A 59 8.12 31.37 -4.98
N TRP A 60 7.66 32.58 -5.30
CA TRP A 60 6.36 33.11 -4.85
C TRP A 60 5.20 32.14 -5.14
N ALA A 61 5.24 31.43 -6.27
CA ALA A 61 4.27 30.42 -6.64
C ALA A 61 4.29 29.21 -5.68
N LYS A 62 5.47 28.75 -5.25
CA LYS A 62 5.60 27.67 -4.24
C LYS A 62 5.08 28.13 -2.88
N ILE A 63 5.31 29.39 -2.50
CA ILE A 63 4.78 29.97 -1.26
C ILE A 63 3.26 30.01 -1.29
N LEU A 64 2.67 30.50 -2.38
CA LEU A 64 1.22 30.53 -2.55
C LEU A 64 0.63 29.12 -2.55
N LEU A 65 1.25 28.17 -3.26
CA LEU A 65 0.81 26.78 -3.26
C LEU A 65 0.86 26.17 -1.85
N LYS A 66 1.93 26.44 -1.09
CA LYS A 66 2.05 26.01 0.31
C LYS A 66 0.98 26.65 1.19
N LYS A 67 0.68 27.93 1.03
CA LYS A 67 -0.39 28.63 1.76
C LYS A 67 -1.77 28.08 1.45
N VAL A 68 -2.07 27.79 0.18
CA VAL A 68 -3.34 27.18 -0.23
C VAL A 68 -3.44 25.76 0.31
N SER A 69 -2.37 24.98 0.21
CA SER A 69 -2.33 23.61 0.72
C SER A 69 -2.50 23.54 2.23
N THR A 70 -1.86 24.43 2.99
CA THR A 70 -1.99 24.48 4.46
C THR A 70 -3.41 24.87 4.86
N LYS A 71 -3.98 25.91 4.26
CA LYS A 71 -5.39 26.27 4.49
C LYS A 71 -6.36 25.12 4.17
N ALA A 72 -6.15 24.41 3.06
CA ALA A 72 -6.98 23.28 2.70
C ALA A 72 -6.86 22.13 3.72
N ALA A 73 -5.65 21.85 4.20
CA ALA A 73 -5.41 20.87 5.25
C ALA A 73 -6.09 21.28 6.57
N ASP A 74 -6.02 22.55 6.94
CA ASP A 74 -6.67 23.07 8.16
C ASP A 74 -8.20 22.98 8.07
N ILE A 75 -8.78 23.33 6.91
CA ILE A 75 -10.22 23.18 6.66
C ILE A 75 -10.63 21.71 6.76
N TRP A 76 -9.87 20.81 6.14
CA TRP A 76 -10.12 19.37 6.20
C TRP A 76 -10.03 18.82 7.63
N ALA A 77 -9.00 19.22 8.39
CA ALA A 77 -8.82 18.83 9.78
C ALA A 77 -9.96 19.36 10.67
N ASN A 78 -10.43 20.58 10.41
CA ASN A 78 -11.57 21.17 11.12
C ASN A 78 -12.88 20.45 10.83
N PHE A 79 -13.04 19.81 9.65
CA PHE A 79 -14.21 18.98 9.38
C PHE A 79 -14.25 17.72 10.26
N GLY A 80 -13.09 17.15 10.59
CA GLY A 80 -12.98 16.02 11.52
C GLY A 80 -13.26 16.38 12.98
N LYS A 81 -13.16 17.67 13.36
CA LYS A 81 -13.47 18.17 14.72
C LYS A 81 -14.93 18.62 14.87
N ALA A 82 -15.75 18.51 13.83
CA ALA A 82 -17.15 18.92 13.85
C ALA A 82 -17.96 18.00 14.79
N PRO A 83 -19.07 18.51 15.38
CA PRO A 83 -19.90 17.72 16.28
C PRO A 83 -20.50 16.50 15.58
N GLU A 84 -20.77 15.45 16.36
CA GLU A 84 -21.38 14.20 15.89
C GLU A 84 -22.71 14.49 15.17
N GLY A 85 -22.89 13.90 13.98
CA GLY A 85 -24.06 14.13 13.13
C GLY A 85 -23.95 15.29 12.14
N SER A 86 -22.90 16.13 12.22
CA SER A 86 -22.66 17.19 11.23
C SER A 86 -22.32 16.62 9.85
N TRP A 87 -22.79 17.26 8.77
CA TRP A 87 -22.40 16.91 7.41
C TRP A 87 -20.89 17.00 7.19
N LYS A 88 -20.20 17.91 7.89
CA LYS A 88 -18.74 18.08 7.83
C LYS A 88 -18.01 16.84 8.33
N LEU A 89 -18.43 16.30 9.48
CA LEU A 89 -17.87 15.06 10.03
C LEU A 89 -18.13 13.88 9.08
N ARG A 90 -19.36 13.76 8.56
CA ARG A 90 -19.69 12.74 7.56
C ARG A 90 -18.83 12.84 6.30
N THR A 91 -18.56 14.06 5.82
CA THR A 91 -17.67 14.30 4.68
C THR A 91 -16.24 13.88 4.99
N TYR A 92 -15.72 14.23 6.17
CA TYR A 92 -14.39 13.83 6.61
C TYR A 92 -14.26 12.31 6.68
N GLU A 93 -15.17 11.64 7.39
CA GLU A 93 -15.20 10.17 7.50
C GLU A 93 -15.33 9.47 6.14
N TYR A 94 -16.18 10.00 5.26
CA TYR A 94 -16.33 9.46 3.91
C TYR A 94 -15.05 9.63 3.10
N GLY A 95 -14.38 10.77 3.20
CA GLY A 95 -13.08 11.01 2.60
C GLY A 95 -12.02 10.05 3.12
N GLU A 96 -11.95 9.84 4.44
CA GLU A 96 -11.05 8.86 5.05
C GLU A 96 -11.32 7.44 4.54
N ARG A 97 -12.59 7.03 4.44
CA ARG A 97 -12.97 5.73 3.84
C ARG A 97 -12.57 5.60 2.38
N ILE A 98 -12.60 6.70 1.61
CA ILE A 98 -12.11 6.70 0.23
C ILE A 98 -10.61 6.49 0.21
N VAL A 99 -9.84 7.22 1.04
CA VAL A 99 -8.40 7.09 1.13
C VAL A 99 -8.01 5.68 1.58
N ASP A 100 -8.73 5.09 2.54
CA ASP A 100 -8.54 3.71 3.01
C ASP A 100 -8.77 2.67 1.91
N ARG A 101 -9.57 2.97 0.89
CA ARG A 101 -9.81 2.10 -0.27
C ARG A 101 -8.73 2.22 -1.34
N ILE A 102 -7.90 3.26 -1.31
CA ILE A 102 -6.81 3.41 -2.26
C ILE A 102 -5.71 2.43 -1.85
N ASP A 103 -5.39 1.52 -2.77
CA ASP A 103 -4.27 0.58 -2.64
C ASP A 103 -3.02 1.27 -2.07
N PHE A 104 -2.45 0.71 -1.00
CA PHE A 104 -1.26 1.27 -0.35
C PHE A 104 -0.08 1.42 -1.32
N GLU A 105 -0.01 0.58 -2.36
CA GLU A 105 0.98 0.66 -3.43
C GLU A 105 0.85 1.98 -4.22
N GLU A 106 -0.38 2.46 -4.45
CA GLU A 106 -0.65 3.75 -5.11
C GLU A 106 -0.32 4.94 -4.21
N LEU A 107 -0.65 4.84 -2.91
CA LEU A 107 -0.33 5.87 -1.92
C LEU A 107 1.19 6.03 -1.77
N ALA A 108 1.92 4.93 -1.70
CA ALA A 108 3.38 4.93 -1.63
C ALA A 108 4.00 5.68 -2.82
N LEU A 109 3.57 5.38 -4.06
CA LEU A 109 4.11 6.03 -5.27
C LEU A 109 3.79 7.52 -5.34
N LYS A 110 2.67 7.97 -4.78
CA LYS A 110 2.32 9.40 -4.71
C LYS A 110 3.35 10.20 -3.91
N GLY A 111 3.89 9.61 -2.84
CA GLY A 111 4.86 10.24 -1.94
C GLY A 111 6.24 10.47 -2.57
N VAL A 112 6.58 9.75 -3.64
CA VAL A 112 7.81 9.99 -4.39
C VAL A 112 7.72 11.34 -5.07
N ASP A 113 8.71 12.19 -4.83
CA ASP A 113 8.88 13.43 -5.59
C ASP A 113 10.08 13.30 -6.53
N PRO A 114 9.86 13.20 -7.85
CA PRO A 114 10.94 13.10 -8.82
C PRO A 114 11.89 14.29 -8.80
N SER A 115 11.46 15.44 -8.27
CA SER A 115 12.31 16.62 -8.11
C SER A 115 13.30 16.51 -6.94
N LEU A 116 13.15 15.49 -6.08
CA LEU A 116 13.87 15.35 -4.81
C LEU A 116 14.83 14.15 -4.76
N GLY A 117 14.80 13.27 -5.75
CA GLY A 117 15.84 12.25 -5.92
C GLY A 117 16.93 12.71 -6.90
N PRO A 118 17.92 11.86 -7.25
CA PRO A 118 18.88 12.17 -8.29
C PRO A 118 18.13 12.61 -9.55
N SER A 119 18.33 13.88 -9.91
CA SER A 119 17.53 14.59 -10.91
C SER A 119 17.94 14.11 -12.29
N PHE A 120 17.08 13.32 -12.91
CA PHE A 120 17.07 13.23 -14.37
C PHE A 120 16.32 14.42 -14.93
N ILE A 121 16.74 14.85 -16.11
CA ILE A 121 16.02 15.81 -16.94
C ILE A 121 14.61 15.25 -17.15
N GLN A 122 13.62 15.81 -16.45
CA GLN A 122 12.23 15.64 -16.86
C GLN A 122 11.93 16.75 -17.86
N PRO A 123 11.30 16.46 -19.02
CA PRO A 123 10.77 17.51 -19.85
C PRO A 123 9.75 18.27 -19.02
N ASP A 124 9.99 19.57 -18.82
CA ASP A 124 8.98 20.45 -18.25
C ASP A 124 7.68 20.31 -19.06
N VAL A 125 6.55 20.60 -18.42
CA VAL A 125 5.19 20.59 -18.99
C VAL A 125 5.08 21.40 -20.30
N ALA A 126 6.08 22.22 -20.62
CA ALA A 126 6.22 23.03 -21.84
C ALA A 126 6.97 22.36 -23.01
N GLY A 127 7.38 21.09 -22.94
CA GLY A 127 7.89 20.35 -24.10
C GLY A 127 9.17 20.91 -24.74
N LYS A 128 10.00 21.64 -24.00
CA LYS A 128 11.29 22.10 -24.51
C LYS A 128 12.33 21.00 -24.37
N THR A 129 12.43 20.19 -25.41
CA THR A 129 13.52 19.22 -25.61
C THR A 129 14.83 19.98 -25.66
N THR A 130 15.68 19.83 -24.65
CA THR A 130 17.11 20.07 -24.85
C THR A 130 17.67 18.76 -25.37
N GLU A 131 17.84 18.71 -26.68
CA GLU A 131 18.69 17.73 -27.36
C GLU A 131 20.12 17.80 -26.79
N GLU A 132 20.89 16.72 -26.99
CA GLU A 132 22.31 16.53 -26.66
C GLU A 132 22.67 15.76 -25.37
N ILE A 133 22.19 14.53 -25.14
CA ILE A 133 22.98 13.57 -24.34
C ILE A 133 22.80 12.14 -24.85
N SER A 134 23.62 11.71 -25.80
CA SER A 134 23.74 10.30 -26.20
C SER A 134 25.14 9.71 -26.08
N LYS A 135 26.10 10.42 -25.47
CA LYS A 135 27.45 9.87 -25.18
C LYS A 135 28.05 10.20 -23.81
N ASP A 136 27.49 11.14 -23.04
CA ASP A 136 28.05 11.57 -21.75
C ASP A 136 27.19 11.18 -20.53
N SER A 137 26.11 10.42 -20.78
CA SER A 137 25.18 9.94 -19.77
C SER A 137 25.89 9.13 -18.68
N ASP A 138 26.74 8.18 -19.04
CA ASP A 138 27.35 7.23 -18.10
C ASP A 138 28.26 7.93 -17.07
N ARG A 139 28.90 9.05 -17.46
CA ARG A 139 29.71 9.89 -16.55
C ARG A 139 28.85 10.71 -15.60
N VAL A 140 27.68 11.17 -16.05
CA VAL A 140 26.70 11.85 -15.19
C VAL A 140 26.10 10.85 -14.20
N PHE A 141 25.74 9.65 -14.65
CA PHE A 141 25.15 8.58 -13.83
C PHE A 141 26.10 8.06 -12.75
N SER A 142 27.39 7.92 -13.06
CA SER A 142 28.40 7.53 -12.08
C SER A 142 28.68 8.60 -11.01
N LYS A 143 28.25 9.84 -11.24
CA LYS A 143 28.28 10.94 -10.26
C LYS A 143 27.00 11.05 -9.43
N LEU A 144 25.90 10.42 -9.84
CA LEU A 144 24.65 10.44 -9.10
C LEU A 144 24.72 9.52 -7.89
N SER A 145 24.19 10.00 -6.75
CA SER A 145 24.09 9.20 -5.55
C SER A 145 23.17 8.00 -5.78
N LYS A 146 23.68 6.79 -5.49
CA LYS A 146 22.91 5.55 -5.53
C LYS A 146 21.78 5.61 -4.49
N VAL A 147 20.61 5.13 -4.86
CA VAL A 147 19.43 5.06 -3.99
C VAL A 147 19.45 3.70 -3.30
N HIS A 148 19.53 3.71 -1.97
CA HIS A 148 19.56 2.48 -1.18
C HIS A 148 18.14 1.94 -0.99
N LEU A 149 17.90 0.69 -1.41
CA LEU A 149 16.67 -0.06 -1.15
C LEU A 149 16.88 -0.98 0.04
N ILE A 150 16.47 -0.52 1.22
CA ILE A 150 16.59 -1.25 2.48
C ILE A 150 15.58 -2.38 2.52
N TYR A 151 16.02 -3.58 2.89
CA TYR A 151 15.16 -4.76 3.05
C TYR A 151 15.60 -5.65 4.22
N PRO A 152 14.66 -6.45 4.79
CA PRO A 152 14.97 -7.46 5.82
C PRO A 152 15.56 -8.74 5.21
N PRO A 153 16.85 -9.08 5.40
CA PRO A 153 17.48 -10.20 4.70
C PRO A 153 16.91 -11.58 5.04
N SER A 154 16.45 -11.81 6.27
CA SER A 154 15.87 -13.10 6.72
C SER A 154 14.67 -13.57 5.89
N LEU A 155 13.92 -12.64 5.29
CA LEU A 155 12.74 -12.95 4.47
C LEU A 155 13.09 -13.41 3.05
N TYR A 156 14.33 -13.18 2.62
CA TYR A 156 14.75 -13.45 1.25
C TYR A 156 15.72 -14.62 1.12
N THR A 157 16.09 -15.32 2.19
CA THR A 157 17.04 -16.47 2.18
C THR A 157 16.57 -17.72 1.39
N GLY A 158 15.39 -17.69 0.77
CA GLY A 158 14.82 -18.81 0.01
C GLY A 158 15.26 -18.90 -1.47
N PRO A 159 14.72 -19.85 -2.25
CA PRO A 159 15.06 -20.05 -3.68
C PRO A 159 14.71 -18.87 -4.61
N LEU A 160 14.14 -17.79 -4.07
CA LEU A 160 13.91 -16.52 -4.77
C LEU A 160 15.12 -15.58 -4.62
N SER A 161 15.95 -15.70 -3.58
CA SER A 161 17.24 -15.00 -3.53
C SER A 161 18.05 -15.44 -4.72
N GLY A 162 18.56 -14.47 -5.49
CA GLY A 162 19.38 -14.73 -6.67
C GLY A 162 20.39 -15.82 -6.36
N GLY A 163 20.37 -16.89 -7.16
CA GLY A 163 21.38 -17.93 -7.09
C GLY A 163 22.78 -17.33 -7.29
N PRO A 164 23.84 -18.13 -7.05
CA PRO A 164 25.25 -17.70 -7.07
C PRO A 164 25.76 -17.06 -8.39
N ASN A 165 24.90 -16.91 -9.40
CA ASN A 165 25.20 -16.38 -10.73
C ASN A 165 24.64 -14.96 -11.01
N GLY A 166 24.32 -14.15 -9.99
CA GLY A 166 24.03 -12.72 -10.19
C GLY A 166 22.62 -12.39 -10.70
N GLY A 167 21.59 -13.12 -10.26
CA GLY A 167 20.19 -12.79 -10.56
C GLY A 167 19.70 -11.50 -9.89
N LEU A 168 18.71 -10.82 -10.49
CA LEU A 168 18.09 -9.60 -9.96
C LEU A 168 17.44 -9.87 -8.59
N HIS A 169 17.74 -9.03 -7.60
CA HIS A 169 17.22 -9.20 -6.23
C HIS A 169 15.68 -9.19 -6.19
N PRO A 170 15.01 -10.05 -5.39
CA PRO A 170 13.54 -10.17 -5.34
C PRO A 170 12.79 -8.87 -5.10
N SER A 171 13.30 -8.01 -4.21
CA SER A 171 12.65 -6.72 -3.92
C SER A 171 12.73 -5.75 -5.12
N ILE A 172 13.78 -5.86 -5.94
CA ILE A 172 13.97 -5.08 -7.17
C ILE A 172 13.07 -5.63 -8.28
N ALA A 173 13.03 -6.94 -8.45
CA ALA A 173 12.15 -7.59 -9.42
C ALA A 173 10.68 -7.26 -9.15
N HIS A 174 10.27 -7.29 -7.88
CA HIS A 174 8.92 -6.90 -7.47
C HIS A 174 8.64 -5.42 -7.64
N LEU A 175 9.60 -4.54 -7.31
CA LEU A 175 9.42 -3.12 -7.54
C LEU A 175 9.21 -2.84 -9.03
N ARG A 176 10.01 -3.45 -9.91
CA ARG A 176 9.84 -3.35 -11.37
C ARG A 176 8.45 -3.81 -11.81
N GLU A 177 8.01 -4.99 -11.37
CA GLU A 177 6.67 -5.52 -11.70
C GLU A 177 5.54 -4.60 -11.19
N LEU A 178 5.69 -4.04 -9.98
CA LEU A 178 4.73 -3.09 -9.41
C LEU A 178 4.62 -1.83 -10.28
N LEU A 179 5.75 -1.25 -10.68
CA LEU A 179 5.77 -0.06 -11.53
C LEU A 179 5.15 -0.34 -12.91
N THR A 180 5.61 -1.38 -13.60
CA THR A 180 5.15 -1.73 -14.95
C THR A 180 3.65 -2.08 -14.98
N SER A 181 3.16 -2.83 -13.99
CA SER A 181 1.75 -3.22 -13.93
C SER A 181 0.81 -2.06 -13.58
N ARG A 182 1.27 -1.09 -12.77
CA ARG A 182 0.42 0.01 -12.27
C ARG A 182 0.48 1.27 -13.13
N GLU A 183 1.57 1.51 -13.87
CA GLU A 183 1.73 2.71 -14.69
C GLU A 183 0.55 2.99 -15.64
N PRO A 184 0.04 2.01 -16.44
CA PRO A 184 -1.07 2.26 -17.37
C PRO A 184 -2.37 2.64 -16.64
N ARG A 185 -2.60 2.08 -15.46
CA ARG A 185 -3.76 2.37 -14.62
C ARG A 185 -3.72 3.82 -14.14
N HIS A 186 -2.58 4.30 -13.67
CA HIS A 186 -2.44 5.69 -13.23
C HIS A 186 -2.54 6.68 -14.39
N ARG A 187 -1.95 6.35 -15.55
CA ARG A 187 -2.08 7.16 -16.76
C ARG A 187 -3.54 7.33 -17.19
N ARG A 188 -4.29 6.23 -17.28
CA ARG A 188 -5.73 6.26 -17.63
C ARG A 188 -6.54 7.02 -16.59
N GLY A 189 -6.27 6.78 -15.30
CA GLY A 189 -6.95 7.46 -14.20
C GLY A 189 -6.73 8.97 -14.20
N PHE A 190 -5.51 9.44 -14.48
CA PHE A 190 -5.19 10.86 -14.59
C PHE A 190 -6.12 11.56 -15.61
N PHE A 191 -6.18 11.03 -16.84
CA PHE A 191 -7.00 11.60 -17.90
C PHE A 191 -8.50 11.45 -17.63
N LEU A 192 -8.95 10.30 -17.13
CA LEU A 192 -10.35 10.06 -16.79
C LEU A 192 -10.88 11.13 -15.82
N TRP A 193 -10.17 11.34 -14.70
CA TRP A 193 -10.60 12.30 -13.69
C TRP A 193 -10.39 13.76 -14.13
N ALA A 194 -9.39 14.04 -14.97
CA ALA A 194 -9.22 15.35 -15.59
C ALA A 194 -10.38 15.71 -16.52
N ILE A 195 -10.88 14.74 -17.29
CA ILE A 195 -12.05 14.92 -18.17
C ILE A 195 -13.33 15.09 -17.36
N ILE A 196 -13.52 14.32 -16.28
CA ILE A 196 -14.73 14.41 -15.44
C ILE A 196 -14.79 15.74 -14.65
N ALA A 197 -13.66 16.28 -14.22
CA ALA A 197 -13.59 17.49 -13.41
C ALA A 197 -14.45 18.68 -13.93
N PRO A 198 -14.35 19.13 -15.20
CA PRO A 198 -15.18 20.23 -15.70
C PRO A 198 -16.68 19.96 -15.65
N PHE A 199 -17.13 18.71 -15.80
CA PHE A 199 -18.56 18.36 -15.69
C PHE A 199 -19.08 18.47 -14.26
N THR A 200 -18.21 18.40 -13.27
CA THR A 200 -18.55 18.60 -11.86
C THR A 200 -18.43 20.05 -11.41
N ALA A 201 -17.87 20.95 -12.22
CA ALA A 201 -17.70 22.37 -11.88
C ALA A 201 -19.01 23.15 -11.60
N PRO A 202 -20.15 22.90 -12.28
CA PRO A 202 -21.39 23.65 -12.06
C PRO A 202 -21.94 23.61 -10.63
N PHE A 203 -21.61 22.57 -9.84
CA PHE A 203 -21.99 22.48 -8.42
C PHE A 203 -21.29 23.51 -7.51
N MET A 204 -20.35 24.31 -8.03
CA MET A 204 -19.68 25.40 -7.31
C MET A 204 -20.61 26.59 -7.03
N LEU A 205 -21.73 26.71 -7.75
CA LEU A 205 -22.66 27.84 -7.63
C LEU A 205 -23.54 27.80 -6.36
N ILE A 206 -23.49 26.71 -5.57
CA ILE A 206 -24.28 26.56 -4.34
C ILE A 206 -23.47 27.09 -3.15
N PRO A 207 -23.88 28.19 -2.48
CA PRO A 207 -23.06 28.89 -1.48
C PRO A 207 -22.90 28.15 -0.14
N VAL A 208 -23.66 27.09 0.12
CA VAL A 208 -23.71 26.41 1.44
C VAL A 208 -22.71 25.26 1.54
N ILE A 209 -22.39 24.58 0.43
CA ILE A 209 -21.60 23.34 0.43
C ILE A 209 -20.44 23.51 -0.56
N PRO A 210 -19.17 23.30 -0.15
CA PRO A 210 -18.06 23.30 -1.09
C PRO A 210 -18.31 22.23 -2.16
N ASN A 211 -17.91 22.47 -3.40
CA ASN A 211 -18.06 21.52 -4.50
C ASN A 211 -17.13 20.30 -4.31
N LEU A 212 -17.46 19.43 -3.35
CA LEU A 212 -16.73 18.22 -3.03
C LEU A 212 -16.54 17.30 -4.24
N PRO A 213 -17.54 17.13 -5.15
CA PRO A 213 -17.35 16.36 -6.38
C PRO A 213 -16.18 16.89 -7.24
N PHE A 214 -16.13 18.21 -7.46
CA PHE A 214 -15.05 18.83 -8.23
C PHE A 214 -13.69 18.67 -7.55
N PHE A 215 -13.60 19.02 -6.27
CA PHE A 215 -12.34 18.90 -5.53
C PHE A 215 -11.83 17.45 -5.49
N PHE A 216 -12.75 16.48 -5.36
CA PHE A 216 -12.41 15.07 -5.44
C PHE A 216 -11.85 14.70 -6.82
N CYS A 217 -12.48 15.13 -7.92
CA CYS A 217 -11.98 14.85 -9.28
C CYS A 217 -10.58 15.43 -9.51
N VAL A 218 -10.37 16.69 -9.12
CA VAL A 218 -9.06 17.35 -9.25
C VAL A 218 -8.00 16.66 -8.40
N TRP A 219 -8.29 16.41 -7.13
CA TRP A 219 -7.38 15.68 -6.23
C TRP A 219 -7.07 14.28 -6.76
N ARG A 220 -8.07 13.56 -7.27
CA ARG A 220 -7.92 12.20 -7.78
C ARG A 220 -7.10 12.17 -9.07
N SER A 221 -7.31 13.13 -9.96
CA SER A 221 -6.50 13.33 -11.16
C SER A 221 -5.05 13.64 -10.79
N TRP A 222 -4.81 14.59 -9.89
CA TRP A 222 -3.46 14.92 -9.40
C TRP A 222 -2.77 13.72 -8.73
N SER A 223 -3.49 12.96 -7.92
CA SER A 223 -2.96 11.74 -7.27
C SER A 223 -2.51 10.71 -8.31
N HIS A 224 -3.31 10.49 -9.35
CA HIS A 224 -2.94 9.62 -10.46
C HIS A 224 -1.75 10.16 -11.26
N TYR A 225 -1.72 11.46 -11.55
CA TYR A 225 -0.61 12.10 -12.24
C TYR A 225 0.71 11.91 -11.49
N ARG A 226 0.69 12.16 -10.17
CA ARG A 226 1.85 11.96 -9.31
C ARG A 226 2.32 10.51 -9.33
N ALA A 227 1.43 9.54 -9.07
CA ALA A 227 1.79 8.12 -9.10
C ALA A 227 2.34 7.68 -10.48
N TYR A 228 1.77 8.20 -11.58
CA TYR A 228 2.24 7.96 -12.94
C TYR A 228 3.68 8.49 -13.14
N ARG A 229 3.95 9.76 -12.82
CA ARG A 229 5.28 10.36 -12.96
C ARG A 229 6.31 9.72 -12.04
N SER A 230 5.91 9.36 -10.83
CA SER A 230 6.74 8.60 -9.89
C SER A 230 7.10 7.24 -10.44
N SER A 231 6.16 6.55 -11.11
CA SER A 231 6.43 5.25 -11.71
C SER A 231 7.47 5.36 -12.83
N GLN A 232 7.35 6.36 -13.70
CA GLN A 232 8.33 6.61 -14.76
C GLN A 232 9.72 6.92 -14.19
N TYR A 233 9.78 7.77 -13.16
CA TYR A 233 11.02 8.14 -12.49
C TYR A 233 11.71 6.94 -11.82
N LEU A 234 10.94 6.11 -11.11
CA LEU A 234 11.47 4.95 -10.40
C LEU A 234 11.88 3.83 -11.38
N SER A 235 11.16 3.69 -12.51
CA SER A 235 11.56 2.81 -13.61
C SER A 235 12.89 3.23 -14.22
N SER A 236 13.10 4.52 -14.50
CA SER A 236 14.38 4.99 -15.04
C SER A 236 15.53 4.74 -14.05
N LEU A 237 15.30 4.92 -12.75
CA LEU A 237 16.29 4.60 -11.72
C LEU A 237 16.67 3.10 -11.72
N LEU A 238 15.69 2.22 -11.93
CA LEU A 238 15.92 0.79 -12.04
C LEU A 238 16.65 0.41 -13.32
N ASP A 239 16.32 1.03 -14.45
CA ASP A 239 16.95 0.77 -15.74
C ASP A 239 18.43 1.17 -15.75
N HIS A 240 18.79 2.24 -15.03
CA HIS A 240 20.17 2.69 -14.87
C HIS A 240 20.91 2.03 -13.70
N GLY A 241 20.32 1.05 -13.01
CA GLY A 241 20.97 0.34 -11.90
C GLY A 241 21.32 1.23 -10.71
N LEU A 242 20.61 2.35 -10.52
CA LEU A 242 20.88 3.31 -9.46
C LEU A 242 20.24 2.92 -8.12
N ILE A 243 19.24 2.04 -8.15
CA ILE A 243 18.65 1.47 -6.95
C ILE A 243 19.41 0.21 -6.58
N VAL A 244 20.10 0.25 -5.45
CA VAL A 244 20.93 -0.86 -4.96
C VAL A 244 20.27 -1.48 -3.73
N PRO A 245 20.09 -2.81 -3.67
CA PRO A 245 19.62 -3.50 -2.48
C PRO A 245 20.60 -3.32 -1.32
N ASP A 246 20.08 -2.95 -0.15
CA ASP A 246 20.85 -2.74 1.07
C ASP A 246 20.25 -3.56 2.22
N PRO A 247 20.91 -4.63 2.71
CA PRO A 247 20.36 -5.47 3.77
C PRO A 247 20.38 -4.74 5.12
N SER A 248 19.24 -4.68 5.83
CA SER A 248 19.18 -4.13 7.19
C SER A 248 18.97 -5.24 8.24
N PRO A 249 20.02 -5.60 9.02
CA PRO A 249 19.88 -6.57 10.10
C PRO A 249 19.03 -6.03 11.26
N GLU A 250 18.93 -4.71 11.41
CA GLU A 250 18.08 -4.07 12.43
C GLU A 250 16.60 -4.26 12.10
N LEU A 251 16.23 -4.14 10.83
CA LEU A 251 14.88 -4.42 10.36
C LEU A 251 14.53 -5.90 10.58
N ASP A 252 15.47 -6.82 10.36
CA ASP A 252 15.29 -8.25 10.65
C ASP A 252 14.99 -8.54 12.14
N LYS A 253 15.69 -7.87 13.05
CA LYS A 253 15.41 -7.99 14.50
C LYS A 253 13.98 -7.55 14.82
N LEU A 254 13.52 -6.46 14.21
CA LEU A 254 12.16 -5.94 14.36
C LEU A 254 11.12 -6.93 13.81
N TYR A 255 11.36 -7.52 12.65
CA TYR A 255 10.50 -8.58 12.13
C TYR A 255 10.43 -9.78 13.08
N THR A 256 11.54 -10.16 13.68
CA THR A 256 11.60 -11.27 14.66
C THR A 256 10.77 -10.96 15.91
N SER A 257 10.79 -9.71 16.41
CA SER A 257 10.05 -9.34 17.62
C SER A 257 8.56 -9.13 17.41
N PHE A 258 8.13 -8.73 16.21
CA PHE A 258 6.74 -8.35 15.93
C PHE A 258 5.97 -9.30 15.00
N THR A 259 6.58 -10.44 14.62
CA THR A 259 5.86 -11.52 13.94
C THR A 259 4.80 -12.09 14.89
N PRO A 260 3.51 -12.13 14.50
CA PRO A 260 2.47 -12.71 15.35
C PRO A 260 2.85 -14.15 15.69
N SER A 261 2.89 -14.55 16.96
CA SER A 261 3.14 -15.95 17.37
C SER A 261 1.98 -16.86 16.93
N PRO A 262 2.20 -18.13 16.54
CA PRO A 262 1.13 -19.01 16.03
C PRO A 262 0.11 -19.46 17.09
N HIS A 263 0.25 -19.03 18.35
CA HIS A 263 -0.62 -19.42 19.47
C HIS A 263 -1.28 -18.22 20.15
N VAL A 264 -2.05 -17.40 19.43
CA VAL A 264 -3.08 -16.54 20.07
C VAL A 264 -4.31 -16.51 19.18
N SER A 265 -5.01 -17.64 19.13
CA SER A 265 -6.43 -17.68 18.78
C SER A 265 -7.21 -17.79 20.08
N GLN A 266 -8.09 -16.82 20.29
CA GLN A 266 -9.28 -16.87 21.15
C GLN A 266 -9.02 -17.14 22.65
N ASN A 267 -9.15 -16.07 23.45
CA ASN A 267 -9.93 -16.04 24.67
C ASN A 267 -9.97 -14.59 25.18
N LEU A 268 -10.94 -13.81 24.69
CA LEU A 268 -11.39 -12.61 25.38
C LEU A 268 -12.67 -13.00 26.13
N PRO A 269 -12.71 -12.99 27.47
CA PRO A 269 -13.91 -13.30 28.22
C PRO A 269 -14.90 -12.15 28.11
N LEU A 270 -16.04 -12.43 27.48
CA LEU A 270 -17.23 -11.58 27.52
C LEU A 270 -17.75 -11.60 28.97
N SER A 271 -17.49 -10.54 29.73
CA SER A 271 -18.05 -10.37 31.07
C SER A 271 -19.35 -9.58 30.98
N THR A 272 -20.43 -10.36 31.09
CA THR A 272 -21.82 -10.00 31.29
C THR A 272 -22.02 -9.07 32.49
N THR A 273 -22.76 -7.98 32.31
CA THR A 273 -23.44 -7.26 33.41
C THR A 273 -24.92 -7.69 33.47
N PRO A 274 -25.53 -7.71 34.67
CA PRO A 274 -26.63 -8.61 35.00
C PRO A 274 -28.01 -7.98 34.76
N SER A 275 -28.99 -8.82 34.45
CA SER A 275 -30.40 -8.49 34.68
C SER A 275 -31.15 -9.74 35.15
N SER A 276 -31.55 -9.64 36.41
CA SER A 276 -32.42 -10.53 37.16
C SER A 276 -33.89 -10.25 36.86
N SER A 277 -34.66 -11.29 36.53
CA SER A 277 -36.10 -11.46 36.85
C SER A 277 -36.54 -12.85 36.35
N SER A 278 -36.60 -13.86 37.24
CA SER A 278 -37.85 -14.45 37.79
C SER A 278 -38.81 -14.93 36.70
N SER A 279 -38.84 -16.24 36.42
CA SER A 279 -39.79 -17.23 36.98
C SER A 279 -41.19 -17.14 36.36
N GLU A 280 -41.55 -18.13 35.54
CA GLU A 280 -42.77 -18.94 35.73
C GLU A 280 -42.87 -20.06 34.68
N GLU A 281 -43.14 -21.27 35.19
CA GLU A 281 -43.50 -22.48 34.46
C GLU A 281 -44.90 -22.37 33.84
N ARG A 282 -45.16 -23.01 32.68
CA ARG A 282 -46.22 -24.05 32.58
C ARG A 282 -46.22 -24.79 31.24
N SER A 283 -46.39 -26.09 31.39
CA SER A 283 -46.57 -27.18 30.44
C SER A 283 -47.87 -27.12 29.62
N LYS A 284 -47.84 -27.64 28.37
CA LYS A 284 -48.86 -28.56 27.86
C LYS A 284 -48.40 -29.35 26.62
N SER A 285 -48.56 -30.68 26.72
CA SER A 285 -48.42 -31.70 25.68
C SER A 285 -49.47 -31.57 24.58
N GLU A 286 -49.19 -32.13 23.41
CA GLU A 286 -50.12 -33.07 22.77
C GLU A 286 -49.41 -34.01 21.76
N ASN A 287 -49.75 -35.28 21.91
CA ASN A 287 -49.31 -36.46 21.14
C ASN A 287 -50.02 -36.54 19.79
N THR A 288 -49.41 -37.20 18.79
CA THR A 288 -49.96 -38.44 18.20
C THR A 288 -49.01 -39.12 17.20
N THR A 289 -48.42 -40.22 17.68
CA THR A 289 -48.40 -41.58 17.09
C THR A 289 -48.55 -41.75 15.57
N SER A 290 -47.59 -42.45 14.94
CA SER A 290 -47.82 -43.79 14.35
C SER A 290 -46.53 -44.40 13.80
N ALA A 291 -46.24 -45.61 14.28
CA ALA A 291 -45.13 -46.47 13.90
C ALA A 291 -45.39 -47.19 12.57
N SER A 292 -44.33 -47.50 11.81
CA SER A 292 -44.25 -48.80 11.12
C SER A 292 -42.80 -49.12 10.75
N ASN A 293 -42.34 -50.23 11.32
CA ASN A 293 -41.07 -50.89 11.06
C ASN A 293 -41.14 -51.61 9.71
N LYS A 294 -40.08 -51.56 8.89
CA LYS A 294 -39.75 -52.66 7.95
C LYS A 294 -38.27 -52.63 7.57
N GLN A 295 -37.62 -53.72 7.94
CA GLN A 295 -36.25 -54.10 7.65
C GLN A 295 -36.26 -54.98 6.40
N SER A 296 -35.42 -54.68 5.40
CA SER A 296 -35.10 -55.59 4.29
C SER A 296 -33.64 -55.42 3.88
N GLN A 297 -33.05 -56.56 3.53
CA GLN A 297 -31.63 -56.87 3.43
C GLN A 297 -31.02 -56.54 2.05
N SER A 298 -29.69 -56.36 2.08
CA SER A 298 -28.65 -56.67 1.08
C SER A 298 -28.83 -56.32 -0.41
N ALA A 299 -27.89 -55.54 -0.93
CA ALA A 299 -27.12 -55.93 -2.12
C ALA A 299 -25.79 -55.15 -2.18
N PHE A 300 -24.70 -55.89 -2.35
CA PHE A 300 -23.37 -55.39 -2.67
C PHE A 300 -23.40 -54.54 -3.95
N THR A 301 -22.76 -53.38 -3.93
CA THR A 301 -21.99 -52.89 -5.10
C THR A 301 -20.95 -51.89 -4.61
N SER A 302 -19.70 -52.20 -4.91
CA SER A 302 -18.47 -51.48 -4.63
C SER A 302 -18.50 -50.02 -5.10
N GLY A 303 -18.44 -49.08 -4.16
CA GLY A 303 -18.12 -47.67 -4.41
C GLY A 303 -16.64 -47.39 -4.08
N PRO A 304 -15.93 -46.60 -4.89
CA PRO A 304 -14.49 -46.42 -4.73
C PRO A 304 -14.15 -45.52 -3.52
N SER A 305 -13.04 -45.86 -2.87
CA SER A 305 -12.35 -45.12 -1.81
C SER A 305 -12.05 -43.66 -2.18
N PRO A 306 -11.89 -42.77 -1.17
CA PRO A 306 -11.85 -41.33 -1.37
C PRO A 306 -10.48 -40.87 -1.84
N SER A 307 -10.42 -40.18 -2.97
CA SER A 307 -9.27 -39.36 -3.36
C SER A 307 -9.69 -37.90 -3.50
N SER A 308 -10.11 -37.30 -2.40
CA SER A 308 -10.15 -35.84 -2.26
C SER A 308 -8.94 -35.42 -1.43
N GLY A 309 -7.81 -35.31 -2.12
CA GLY A 309 -6.68 -34.51 -1.66
C GLY A 309 -7.07 -33.04 -1.67
N ASP A 310 -7.89 -32.62 -0.71
CA ASP A 310 -8.02 -31.21 -0.36
C ASP A 310 -6.71 -30.81 0.31
N SER A 311 -5.76 -30.34 -0.49
CA SER A 311 -4.59 -29.65 0.04
C SER A 311 -5.11 -28.40 0.74
N VAL A 312 -5.29 -28.47 2.07
CA VAL A 312 -5.54 -27.30 2.90
C VAL A 312 -4.31 -26.40 2.76
N ARG A 313 -4.39 -25.43 1.83
CA ARG A 313 -3.31 -24.49 1.55
C ARG A 313 -3.12 -23.63 2.80
N PRO A 314 -1.90 -23.48 3.33
CA PRO A 314 -1.70 -22.68 4.55
C PRO A 314 -2.13 -21.23 4.29
N PRO A 315 -2.89 -20.62 5.20
CA PRO A 315 -3.31 -19.23 5.05
C PRO A 315 -2.08 -18.32 5.01
N GLN A 316 -2.11 -17.35 4.10
CA GLN A 316 -1.05 -16.37 3.97
C GLN A 316 -0.98 -15.56 5.28
N ARG A 317 0.20 -15.52 5.92
CA ARG A 317 0.40 -14.97 7.26
C ARG A 317 0.92 -13.54 7.20
N LEU A 318 0.36 -12.68 8.05
CA LEU A 318 0.86 -11.33 8.29
C LEU A 318 2.24 -11.41 8.97
N LEU A 319 3.23 -10.72 8.41
CA LEU A 319 4.61 -10.66 8.94
C LEU A 319 4.79 -9.48 9.90
N LEU A 320 4.08 -8.38 9.66
CA LEU A 320 4.22 -7.15 10.42
C LEU A 320 2.88 -6.73 11.01
N THR A 321 2.84 -6.52 12.33
CA THR A 321 1.64 -6.06 13.04
C THR A 321 1.65 -4.54 13.23
N ARG A 322 0.49 -3.95 13.53
CA ARG A 322 0.37 -2.51 13.86
C ARG A 322 1.36 -2.06 14.95
N LYS A 323 1.65 -2.91 15.93
CA LYS A 323 2.55 -2.60 17.05
C LYS A 323 4.01 -2.34 16.62
N ALA A 324 4.38 -2.81 15.44
CA ALA A 324 5.73 -2.64 14.91
C ALA A 324 5.98 -1.23 14.35
N ILE A 325 4.93 -0.51 13.94
CA ILE A 325 5.03 0.76 13.21
C ILE A 325 5.79 1.85 14.00
N PRO A 326 5.54 2.10 15.29
CA PRO A 326 6.31 3.08 16.06
C PRO A 326 7.81 2.80 16.05
N ASN A 327 8.21 1.53 16.19
CA ASN A 327 9.62 1.12 16.17
C ASN A 327 10.26 1.30 14.79
N ILE A 328 9.50 1.14 13.70
CA ILE A 328 9.97 1.40 12.34
C ILE A 328 10.20 2.90 12.14
N LEU A 329 9.30 3.75 12.64
CA LEU A 329 9.46 5.20 12.56
C LEU A 329 10.72 5.65 13.30
N GLU A 330 10.93 5.13 14.50
CA GLU A 330 12.12 5.43 15.31
C GLU A 330 13.39 4.96 14.61
N LEU A 331 13.42 3.71 14.14
CA LEU A 331 14.58 3.10 13.49
C LEU A 331 15.07 3.87 12.27
N PHE A 332 14.14 4.41 11.47
CA PHE A 332 14.47 5.12 10.23
C PHE A 332 14.30 6.65 10.34
N HIS A 333 14.08 7.17 11.55
CA HIS A 333 13.81 8.60 11.83
C HIS A 333 12.73 9.19 10.91
N LEU A 334 11.64 8.45 10.73
CA LEU A 334 10.55 8.85 9.86
C LEU A 334 9.58 9.81 10.58
N PRO A 335 8.98 10.77 9.86
CA PRO A 335 7.98 11.65 10.45
C PRO A 335 6.73 10.85 10.84
N GLU A 336 6.01 11.31 11.86
CA GLU A 336 4.76 10.69 12.32
C GLU A 336 3.69 10.62 11.22
N SER A 337 3.72 11.54 10.26
CA SER A 337 2.83 11.51 9.09
C SER A 337 2.97 10.22 8.25
N ALA A 338 4.13 9.56 8.27
CA ALA A 338 4.34 8.29 7.59
C ALA A 338 3.62 7.11 8.27
N ALA A 339 3.30 7.21 9.57
CA ALA A 339 2.63 6.13 10.30
C ALA A 339 1.24 5.84 9.74
N ALA A 340 0.50 6.87 9.35
CA ALA A 340 -0.87 6.73 8.85
C ALA A 340 -0.92 5.81 7.63
N ASP A 341 -0.01 5.99 6.67
CA ASP A 341 0.08 5.15 5.47
C ASP A 341 0.50 3.71 5.80
N MET A 342 1.44 3.53 6.74
CA MET A 342 1.85 2.20 7.20
C MET A 342 0.70 1.46 7.92
N TYR A 343 -0.07 2.15 8.76
CA TYR A 343 -1.25 1.58 9.42
C TYR A 343 -2.29 1.15 8.40
N ARG A 344 -2.59 2.00 7.40
CA ARG A 344 -3.51 1.66 6.30
C ARG A 344 -3.02 0.45 5.52
N ALA A 345 -1.73 0.38 5.20
CA ALA A 345 -1.16 -0.74 4.46
C ALA A 345 -1.32 -2.06 5.23
N VAL A 346 -1.00 -2.09 6.53
CA VAL A 346 -1.20 -3.27 7.40
C VAL A 346 -2.66 -3.68 7.44
N GLU A 347 -3.59 -2.74 7.52
CA GLU A 347 -5.04 -3.03 7.52
C GLU A 347 -5.55 -3.57 6.20
N GLN A 348 -5.15 -2.97 5.09
CA GLN A 348 -5.51 -3.47 3.76
C GLN A 348 -5.00 -4.88 3.56
N VAL A 349 -3.76 -5.16 3.96
CA VAL A 349 -3.19 -6.51 3.92
C VAL A 349 -3.98 -7.46 4.81
N ARG A 350 -4.25 -7.08 6.07
CA ARG A 350 -5.08 -7.89 6.98
C ARG A 350 -6.44 -8.23 6.38
N GLY A 351 -7.12 -7.25 5.75
CA GLY A 351 -8.38 -7.47 5.04
C GLY A 351 -8.24 -8.40 3.83
N ARG A 352 -7.19 -8.23 3.02
CA ARG A 352 -6.88 -9.11 1.88
C ARG A 352 -6.59 -10.56 2.32
N LEU A 353 -6.01 -10.76 3.51
CA LEU A 353 -5.70 -12.08 4.09
C LEU A 353 -6.90 -12.74 4.79
N GLY A 354 -7.75 -11.96 5.47
CA GLY A 354 -8.93 -12.46 6.20
C GLY A 354 -10.18 -12.67 5.33
N GLY A 355 -10.26 -12.01 4.16
CA GLY A 355 -11.43 -12.02 3.28
C GLY A 355 -11.75 -13.33 2.56
N GLY A 356 -11.04 -14.43 2.85
CA GLY A 356 -11.32 -15.76 2.27
C GLY A 356 -12.46 -16.54 2.94
N SER A 357 -12.97 -16.09 4.11
CA SER A 357 -13.93 -16.89 4.91
C SER A 357 -15.26 -16.20 5.23
N SER A 358 -15.58 -15.04 4.63
CA SER A 358 -16.85 -14.34 4.94
C SER A 358 -17.42 -13.59 3.74
N ARG A 359 -17.64 -14.31 2.63
CA ARG A 359 -18.71 -13.98 1.69
C ARG A 359 -19.69 -15.15 1.68
N VAL A 360 -20.72 -15.05 2.52
CA VAL A 360 -22.00 -15.73 2.37
C VAL A 360 -23.04 -14.63 2.17
#